data_AF-A0A355WKH0-F1
#
_entry.id   AF-A0A355WKH0-F1
#
_cell.length_a   1.000
_cell.length_b   1.000
_cell.length_c   1.000
_cell.angle_alpha   90.00
_cell.angle_beta   90.00
_cell.angle_gamma   90.00
#
_symmetry.space_group_name_H-M   'P 1'
#
loop_
_entity.id
_entity.type
_entity.pdbx_description
1 polymer ?
#
loop_
_entity_poly.entity_id
_entity_poly.type
_entity_poly.pdbx_seq_one_letter_code
_entity_poly.pdbx_strand_id
1 'polypeptide(L)' 'MDKIVTAPEELTKISRYELVKQAGAQGTEFLMWMMMRGALGDKVTPLHQNYHIPISNTGAGTMLLECAA' A
#
# COMPACT_ATOMS: atom_id res chain seq x y z
N MET A 1 4.24 2.98 -3.43
CA MET A 1 2.92 3.55 -3.07
C MET A 1 2.05 3.74 -4.32
N ASP A 2 2.63 4.09 -5.46
CA ASP A 2 1.94 4.35 -6.74
C ASP A 2 0.96 3.26 -7.17
N LYS A 3 1.37 1.98 -7.15
CA LYS A 3 0.49 0.87 -7.56
C LYS A 3 -0.75 0.71 -6.68
N ILE A 4 -0.74 1.19 -5.43
CA ILE A 4 -1.93 1.19 -4.57
C ILE A 4 -3.01 2.08 -5.19
N VAL A 5 -2.62 3.17 -5.85
CA VAL A 5 -3.53 4.11 -6.52
C VAL A 5 -3.91 3.59 -7.90
N THR A 6 -2.92 3.23 -8.72
CA THR A 6 -3.09 3.06 -10.17
C THR A 6 -3.32 1.63 -10.64
N ALA A 7 -2.92 0.63 -9.86
CA ALA A 7 -3.00 -0.78 -10.26
C ALA A 7 -3.06 -1.71 -9.03
N PRO A 8 -4.07 -1.57 -8.15
CA PRO A 8 -4.15 -2.36 -6.92
C PRO A 8 -4.32 -3.86 -7.19
N GLU A 9 -4.93 -4.25 -8.30
CA GLU A 9 -5.12 -5.65 -8.69
C GLU A 9 -3.78 -6.35 -8.92
N GLU A 10 -2.77 -5.66 -9.47
CA GLU A 10 -1.43 -6.22 -9.67
C GLU A 10 -0.75 -6.55 -8.34
N LEU A 11 -1.04 -5.79 -7.28
CA LEU A 11 -0.51 -6.03 -5.94
C LEU A 11 -1.14 -7.27 -5.29
N THR A 12 -2.35 -7.65 -5.68
CA THR A 12 -3.00 -8.88 -5.18
C THR A 12 -2.37 -10.17 -5.70
N LYS A 13 -1.57 -10.08 -6.77
CA LYS A 13 -0.87 -11.23 -7.38
C LYS A 13 0.43 -11.59 -6.67
N ILE A 14 0.92 -10.72 -5.78
CA ILE A 14 2.16 -10.94 -5.03
C ILE A 14 1.88 -11.97 -3.94
N SER A 15 2.62 -13.08 -3.94
CA SER A 15 2.51 -14.08 -2.88
C SER A 15 3.06 -13.56 -1.56
N ARG A 16 2.57 -14.10 -0.43
CA ARG A 16 3.09 -13.78 0.90
C ARG A 16 4.61 -14.03 1.02
N TYR A 17 5.10 -15.07 0.36
CA TYR A 17 6.53 -15.39 0.34
C TYR A 17 7.34 -14.30 -0.37
N GLU A 18 6.89 -13.85 -1.55
CA GLU A 18 7.54 -12.76 -2.28
C GLU A 18 7.49 -11.45 -1.50
N LEU A 19 6.37 -11.17 -0.82
CA LEU A 19 6.22 -9.99 0.02
C LEU A 19 7.24 -9.99 1.17
N VAL A 20 7.41 -11.12 1.87
CA VAL A 20 8.43 -11.27 2.92
C VAL A 20 9.85 -11.13 2.35
N LYS A 21 10.11 -11.71 1.18
CA LYS A 21 11.42 -11.61 0.52
C LYS A 21 11.78 -10.17 0.15
N GLN A 22 10.80 -9.36 -0.26
CA GLN A 22 11.02 -7.99 -0.72
C GLN A 22 10.94 -6.94 0.40
N ALA A 23 10.04 -7.11 1.35
CA ALA A 23 9.71 -6.10 2.38
C ALA A 23 10.03 -6.54 3.81
N GLY A 24 10.58 -7.73 4.02
CA GLY A 24 10.84 -8.32 5.33
C GLY A 24 9.59 -8.96 5.95
N ALA A 25 9.78 -9.75 7.01
CA ALA A 25 8.71 -10.54 7.63
C ALA A 25 7.49 -9.69 8.05
N GLN A 26 7.74 -8.57 8.72
CA GLN A 26 6.73 -7.61 9.18
C GLN A 26 6.12 -6.80 8.03
N GLY A 27 6.76 -6.74 6.86
CA GLY A 27 6.20 -6.14 5.65
C GLY A 27 4.91 -6.81 5.16
N THR A 28 4.57 -7.99 5.70
CA THR A 28 3.27 -8.65 5.49
C THR A 28 2.08 -7.79 5.92
N GLU A 29 2.27 -6.85 6.85
CA GLU A 29 1.27 -5.86 7.26
C GLU A 29 0.74 -5.00 6.10
N PHE A 30 1.46 -4.94 4.97
CA PHE A 30 1.00 -4.33 3.72
C PHE A 30 -0.37 -4.84 3.25
N LEU A 31 -0.76 -6.08 3.60
CA LEU A 31 -2.09 -6.61 3.29
C LEU A 31 -3.23 -5.72 3.83
N MET A 32 -3.02 -5.01 4.94
CA MET A 32 -3.99 -4.05 5.48
C MET A 32 -4.23 -2.86 4.54
N TRP A 33 -3.20 -2.41 3.83
CA TRP A 33 -3.33 -1.36 2.83
C TRP A 33 -4.16 -1.81 1.63
N MET A 34 -4.01 -3.08 1.23
CA MET A 34 -4.81 -3.66 0.16
C MET A 34 -6.27 -3.85 0.57
N MET A 35 -6.54 -4.24 1.82
CA MET A 35 -7.91 -4.28 2.36
C MET A 35 -8.55 -2.88 2.36
N MET A 36 -7.83 -1.86 2.84
CA MET A 36 -8.28 -0.47 2.77
C MET A 36 -8.57 -0.05 1.32
N ARG A 37 -7.63 -0.29 0.40
CA ARG A 37 -7.78 0.09 -1.01
C ARG A 37 -8.99 -0.57 -1.66
N GLY A 38 -9.28 -1.84 -1.32
CA GLY A 38 -10.45 -2.57 -1.83
C GLY A 38 -11.80 -1.98 -1.42
N ALA A 39 -11.84 -1.17 -0.36
CA ALA A 39 -13.07 -0.53 0.12
C ALA A 39 -13.39 0.83 -0.54
N LEU A 40 -12.47 1.40 -1.34
CA LEU A 40 -12.59 2.76 -1.87
C LEU A 40 -13.21 2.85 -3.29
N GLY A 41 -13.62 1.72 -3.89
CA GLY A 41 -14.13 1.65 -5.26
C GLY A 41 -13.02 1.65 -6.33
N ASP A 42 -13.37 1.69 -7.61
CA ASP A 42 -12.40 1.45 -8.70
C ASP A 42 -11.34 2.55 -8.82
N LYS A 43 -11.73 3.81 -8.59
CA LYS A 43 -10.86 4.98 -8.77
C LYS A 43 -10.74 5.79 -7.48
N VAL A 44 -9.53 6.26 -7.22
CA VAL A 44 -9.22 7.13 -6.08
C VAL A 44 -8.29 8.26 -6.54
N THR A 45 -8.42 9.42 -5.92
CA THR A 45 -7.52 10.57 -6.13
C THR A 45 -6.55 10.67 -4.93
N PRO A 46 -5.22 10.56 -5.14
CA PRO A 46 -4.28 10.78 -4.06
C PRO A 46 -4.15 12.28 -3.77
N LEU A 47 -4.61 12.71 -2.59
CA LEU A 47 -4.51 14.10 -2.14
C LEU A 47 -3.18 14.39 -1.43
N HIS A 48 -2.60 13.38 -0.78
CA HIS A 48 -1.31 13.48 -0.11
C HIS A 48 -0.61 12.14 -0.07
N GLN A 49 0.71 12.16 -0.21
CA GLN A 49 1.57 11.00 -0.02
C GLN A 49 2.88 11.44 0.65
N ASN A 50 3.33 10.65 1.62
CA ASN A 50 4.62 10.82 2.27
C ASN A 50 5.24 9.44 2.51
N TYR A 51 6.55 9.35 2.35
CA TYR A 51 7.33 8.20 2.80
C TYR A 51 8.62 8.69 3.45
N HIS A 52 8.95 8.14 4.62
CA HIS A 52 10.14 8.51 5.36
C HIS A 52 10.85 7.29 5.94
N ILE A 53 12.17 7.28 5.84
CA ILE A 53 13.06 6.32 6.48
C ILE A 53 14.27 7.06 7.08
N PRO A 54 14.80 6.60 8.24
CA PRO A 54 14.28 5.50 9.05
C PRO A 54 13.26 5.97 10.11
N ILE A 55 12.26 5.15 10.43
CA ILE A 55 11.50 5.26 11.69
C ILE A 55 11.74 3.97 12.48
N SER A 56 12.73 4.00 13.38
CA SER A 56 13.28 2.79 14.02
C SER A 56 13.67 1.74 12.97
N ASN A 57 13.00 0.59 12.94
CA ASN A 57 13.25 -0.51 12.00
C ASN A 57 12.30 -0.52 10.79
N THR A 58 11.48 0.52 10.61
CA THR A 58 10.37 0.55 9.65
C THR A 58 10.46 1.75 8.71
N GLY A 59 9.96 1.60 7.48
CA GLY A 59 9.63 2.73 6.61
C GLY A 59 8.21 3.21 6.86
N ALA A 60 8.06 4.46 7.29
CA ALA A 60 6.76 5.05 7.56
C ALA A 60 6.20 5.67 6.28
N GLY A 61 5.01 5.24 5.88
CA GLY A 61 4.27 5.80 4.76
C GLY A 61 2.90 6.30 5.19
N THR A 62 2.49 7.45 4.68
CA THR A 62 1.16 8.03 4.87
C THR A 62 0.54 8.35 3.51
N MET A 63 -0.73 7.97 3.31
CA MET A 63 -1.50 8.33 2.11
C MET A 63 -2.86 8.89 2.52
N LEU A 64 -3.28 9.95 1.84
CA LEU A 64 -4.66 10.43 1.84
C LEU A 64 -5.25 10.17 0.46
N LEU A 65 -6.32 9.37 0.43
CA LEU A 65 -7.04 9.00 -0.77
C LEU A 65 -8.47 9.50 -0.68
N GLU A 66 -8.92 10.20 -1.72
CA GLU A 66 -10.32 10.56 -1.91
C GLU A 66 -10.96 9.53 -2.84
N CYS A 67 -12.12 8.98 -2.46
CA CYS A 67 -12.90 8.12 -3.35
C CYS A 67 -13.41 8.95 -4.54
N ALA A 68 -13.35 8.40 -5.74
CA ALA A 68 -14.03 9.02 -6.87
C ALA A 68 -15.54 9.10 -6.59
N ALA A 69 -16.15 10.23 -6.98
CA ALA A 69 -17.61 10.42 -6.95
C ALA A 69 -18.32 9.53 -7.97
#